data_AF-A0A522UYH6-F1
#
_entry.id   AF-A0A522UYH6-F1
#
_cell.length_a   1.000
_cell.length_b   1.000
_cell.length_c   1.000
_cell.angle_alpha   90.00
_cell.angle_beta   90.00
_cell.angle_gamma   90.00
#
_symmetry.space_group_name_H-M   'P 1'
#
loop_
_entity.id
_entity.type
_entity.pdbx_description
1 polymer ?
#
loop_
_entity_poly.entity_id
_entity_poly.type
_entity_poly.pdbx_seq_one_letter_code
_entity_poly.pdbx_strand_id
1 'polypeptide(L)'
;MYGNSHTKRYGKNIYHALLFLIFICLSAALLLSPGVSEAARVPLLENAGACLVCHYSKDMKLVFTDKDKMPVTVSERDFAQTVHSKLNCADCHQGASPEKHPGKAVASRAAFRKEASGVCRTCHSDAQLRAKPNHAYMIDKADAPLCTECHGGHKVLSIRQWKAGLQGTAYCLVCHRQNISKSLGPDERLSLSIDPADQASSVHNKHACSDCHTEYTREIHPLKTFSSPREHSIAVSGVCAKCHEEKQAALRGSMHYNLSFRAGEALISRGNPKAPVCTDCHGFHTVGPKKTYETLSGTPCRKCHEGIFAIYAKSVHGMAKARGEHQAPLCASCHFAHEVNFTAMSDKIKGACLGCHKGVEELHKKWLPNTELHLSAIACASCHAPSSEKGIYLQFVDQRTGKSLPQEQILQLLGTTSPELSERLDTHGQGLSSYELSYILKQLNKKGVGSQVAYLGKMDVVKYSEAHQLSLKKNAIRECETCHSSDSKFLKKVTLAVLRTDGSMDRYPARPDVLTSIFSTLSSGQFYMVGGTRMTLLDWAGIIVVCGGLLFPVLHITARVLTAPLRRAGRSEDPAKGDKS
;
A
#
# COMPACT_ATOMS: atom_id res chain seq x y z
N MET A 1 69.94 -0.73 31.65
CA MET A 1 71.29 -0.24 31.34
C MET A 1 71.28 1.28 31.42
N TYR A 2 72.19 1.81 32.23
CA TYR A 2 72.50 3.22 32.42
C TYR A 2 72.88 3.93 31.10
N GLY A 3 72.61 5.23 31.00
CA GLY A 3 73.06 6.06 29.88
C GLY A 3 72.66 7.53 29.97
N ASN A 4 73.31 8.27 30.88
CA ASN A 4 73.58 9.71 30.86
C ASN A 4 74.01 10.20 29.45
N SER A 5 73.99 11.45 29.01
CA SER A 5 73.81 12.77 29.63
C SER A 5 73.92 13.82 28.51
N HIS A 6 73.21 14.94 28.69
CA HIS A 6 73.69 16.31 28.43
C HIS A 6 74.75 16.52 27.34
N THR A 7 74.32 16.91 26.13
CA THR A 7 75.02 17.88 25.27
C THR A 7 74.17 18.17 24.03
N LYS A 8 73.23 19.13 24.11
CA LYS A 8 72.67 19.84 22.93
C LYS A 8 71.69 20.98 23.26
N ARG A 9 71.72 21.51 24.49
CA ARG A 9 70.80 22.59 24.92
C ARG A 9 71.20 24.00 24.45
N TYR A 10 72.39 24.17 23.87
CA TYR A 10 72.88 25.47 23.36
C TYR A 10 72.63 25.73 21.86
N GLY A 11 72.32 24.70 21.06
CA GLY A 11 72.06 24.88 19.62
C GLY A 11 70.62 25.31 19.27
N LYS A 12 69.65 25.03 20.15
CA LYS A 12 68.23 25.32 19.88
C LYS A 12 67.89 26.80 20.00
N ASN A 13 68.49 27.54 20.92
CA ASN A 13 68.16 28.95 21.17
C ASN A 13 68.67 29.88 20.05
N ILE A 14 69.79 29.55 19.42
CA ILE A 14 70.34 30.32 18.30
C ILE A 14 69.47 30.16 17.05
N TYR A 15 68.98 28.95 16.78
CA TYR A 15 68.07 28.69 15.67
C TYR A 15 66.72 29.40 15.80
N HIS A 16 66.15 29.48 17.01
CA HIS A 16 64.89 30.19 17.23
C HIS A 16 65.08 31.71 17.16
N ALA A 17 66.22 32.23 17.63
CA ALA A 17 66.54 33.65 17.49
C ALA A 17 66.76 34.06 16.02
N LEU A 18 67.43 33.22 15.23
CA LEU A 18 67.61 33.44 13.78
C LEU A 18 66.30 33.37 13.01
N LEU A 19 65.42 32.41 13.31
CA LEU A 19 64.10 32.31 12.69
C LEU A 19 63.20 33.51 13.06
N PHE A 20 63.31 34.02 14.28
CA PHE A 20 62.55 35.20 14.71
C PHE A 20 63.05 36.48 14.05
N LEU A 21 64.38 36.64 13.89
CA LEU A 21 64.96 37.76 13.15
C LEU A 21 64.63 37.71 11.65
N ILE A 22 64.63 36.52 11.04
CA ILE A 22 64.20 36.35 9.64
C ILE A 22 62.71 36.70 9.49
N PHE A 23 61.86 36.32 10.45
CA PHE A 23 60.44 36.66 10.44
C PHE A 23 60.19 38.17 10.57
N ILE A 24 60.95 38.86 11.44
CA ILE A 24 60.90 40.32 11.58
C ILE A 24 61.41 41.02 10.31
N CYS A 25 62.49 40.54 9.70
CA CYS A 25 63.00 41.11 8.45
C CYS A 25 62.03 40.88 7.27
N LEU A 26 61.37 39.72 7.18
CA LEU A 26 60.36 39.46 6.14
C LEU A 26 59.09 40.29 6.33
N SER A 27 58.68 40.54 7.58
CA SER A 27 57.50 41.36 7.86
C SER A 27 57.79 42.87 7.70
N ALA A 28 59.00 43.33 8.00
CA ALA A 28 59.44 44.69 7.70
C ALA A 28 59.60 44.94 6.18
N ALA A 29 60.06 43.94 5.42
CA ALA A 29 60.14 44.03 3.95
C ALA A 29 58.75 44.11 3.29
N LEU A 30 57.72 43.51 3.90
CA LEU A 30 56.33 43.58 3.43
C LEU A 30 55.65 44.93 3.70
N LEU A 31 56.15 45.71 4.68
CA LEU A 31 55.61 47.03 5.04
C LEU A 31 56.32 48.20 4.32
N LEU A 32 57.46 47.94 3.69
CA LEU A 32 58.27 48.95 2.98
C LEU A 32 58.23 48.79 1.45
N SER A 33 57.40 47.90 0.91
CA SER A 33 57.15 47.80 -0.53
C SER A 33 56.10 48.84 -0.93
N PRO A 34 56.41 49.88 -1.72
CA PRO A 34 55.40 50.77 -2.24
C PRO A 34 54.62 50.00 -3.31
N GLY A 35 53.36 49.66 -3.01
CA GLY A 35 52.41 49.24 -4.04
C GLY A 35 51.83 47.84 -3.86
N VAL A 36 50.91 47.69 -2.90
CA VAL A 36 49.74 46.82 -3.07
C VAL A 36 48.55 47.48 -2.37
N SER A 37 48.12 48.64 -2.86
CA SER A 37 46.80 49.21 -2.53
C SER A 37 46.03 49.71 -3.74
N GLU A 38 46.63 49.68 -4.93
CA GLU A 38 45.86 49.59 -6.17
C GLU A 38 45.66 48.10 -6.45
N ALA A 39 44.64 47.50 -5.82
CA ALA A 39 43.95 46.41 -6.48
C ALA A 39 43.66 46.93 -7.89
N ALA A 40 44.22 46.27 -8.90
CA ALA A 40 44.04 46.61 -10.30
C ALA A 40 42.56 46.95 -10.50
N ARG A 41 42.25 48.25 -10.59
CA ARG A 41 41.02 48.71 -11.22
C ARG A 41 41.17 48.24 -12.64
N VAL A 42 40.65 47.04 -12.88
CA VAL A 42 40.51 46.46 -14.21
C VAL A 42 39.88 47.56 -15.07
N PRO A 43 40.38 47.79 -16.29
CA PRO A 43 39.79 48.75 -17.23
C PRO A 43 38.46 48.21 -17.76
N LEU A 44 37.49 47.97 -16.87
CA LEU A 44 36.11 47.57 -17.14
C LEU A 44 35.20 48.81 -17.27
N LEU A 45 35.74 50.00 -17.01
CA LEU A 45 34.99 51.24 -16.90
C LEU A 45 34.83 52.02 -18.21
N GLU A 46 35.53 51.67 -19.28
CA GLU A 46 35.42 52.45 -20.52
C GLU A 46 34.14 52.14 -21.32
N ASN A 47 33.47 50.99 -21.13
CA ASN A 47 32.19 50.71 -21.80
C ASN A 47 31.13 49.92 -20.98
N ALA A 48 31.50 49.22 -19.90
CA ALA A 48 30.51 48.60 -18.99
C ALA A 48 30.05 49.53 -17.85
N GLY A 49 30.84 50.59 -17.57
CA GLY A 49 30.65 51.50 -16.44
C GLY A 49 29.31 52.24 -16.46
N ALA A 50 28.90 52.81 -17.60
CA ALA A 50 27.68 53.62 -17.69
C ALA A 50 26.39 52.84 -17.41
N CYS A 51 26.29 51.59 -17.89
CA CYS A 51 25.13 50.74 -17.64
C CYS A 51 25.03 50.33 -16.18
N LEU A 52 26.16 49.96 -15.55
CA LEU A 52 26.21 49.49 -14.18
C LEU A 52 25.90 50.59 -13.15
N VAL A 53 25.98 51.88 -13.50
CA VAL A 53 25.51 52.98 -12.62
C VAL A 53 24.06 52.77 -12.19
N CYS A 54 23.19 52.36 -13.12
CA CYS A 54 21.78 52.10 -12.84
C CYS A 54 21.51 50.61 -12.58
N HIS A 55 22.18 49.72 -13.32
CA HIS A 55 21.96 48.27 -13.24
C HIS A 55 22.69 47.58 -12.09
N TYR A 56 23.45 48.28 -11.25
CA TYR A 56 23.97 47.70 -9.99
C TYR A 56 22.97 47.82 -8.83
N SER A 57 22.03 48.76 -8.90
CA SER A 57 21.04 48.98 -7.84
C SER A 57 20.02 47.84 -7.77
N LYS A 58 19.70 47.39 -6.55
CA LYS A 58 18.65 46.39 -6.28
C LYS A 58 17.23 46.96 -6.37
N ASP A 59 17.11 48.29 -6.39
CA ASP A 59 15.82 48.98 -6.38
C ASP A 59 15.24 49.17 -7.78
N MET A 60 16.09 49.10 -8.81
CA MET A 60 15.69 49.25 -10.21
C MET A 60 14.94 48.02 -10.71
N LYS A 61 13.74 48.24 -11.21
CA LYS A 61 12.84 47.20 -11.72
C LYS A 61 12.26 47.60 -13.06
N LEU A 62 12.27 46.67 -14.00
CA LEU A 62 11.47 46.77 -15.20
C LEU A 62 10.01 46.44 -14.83
N VAL A 63 9.09 47.31 -15.23
CA VAL A 63 7.65 47.11 -15.07
C VAL A 63 7.07 46.75 -16.43
N PHE A 64 6.43 45.59 -16.53
CA PHE A 64 5.78 45.13 -17.74
C PHE A 64 4.35 45.68 -17.85
N THR A 65 3.78 45.61 -19.05
CA THR A 65 2.40 46.10 -19.29
C THR A 65 1.34 45.32 -18.48
N ASP A 66 1.62 44.05 -18.15
CA ASP A 66 0.82 43.20 -17.26
C ASP A 66 0.98 43.51 -15.76
N LYS A 67 1.74 44.56 -15.42
CA LYS A 67 2.10 45.01 -14.06
C LYS A 67 3.06 44.09 -13.31
N ASP A 68 3.55 43.01 -13.92
CA ASP A 68 4.65 42.24 -13.35
C ASP A 68 5.92 43.13 -13.27
N LYS A 69 6.77 42.85 -12.29
CA LYS A 69 8.00 43.61 -12.02
C LYS A 69 9.19 42.68 -11.91
N MET A 70 10.25 42.98 -12.67
CA MET A 70 11.48 42.20 -12.64
C MET A 70 12.68 43.08 -12.27
N PRO A 71 13.52 42.68 -11.29
CA PRO A 71 14.77 43.36 -11.01
C PRO A 71 15.66 43.36 -12.26
N VAL A 72 16.29 44.49 -12.56
CA VAL A 72 17.23 44.61 -13.69
C VAL A 72 18.69 44.62 -13.23
N THR A 73 18.94 44.19 -11.99
CA THR A 73 20.25 44.23 -11.37
C THR A 73 21.23 43.22 -11.98
N VAL A 74 22.49 43.64 -12.17
CA VAL A 74 23.59 42.83 -12.68
C VAL A 74 24.74 42.84 -11.68
N SER A 75 25.20 41.66 -11.28
CA SER A 75 26.40 41.51 -10.44
C SER A 75 27.64 41.55 -11.33
N GLU A 76 28.47 42.59 -11.17
CA GLU A 76 29.74 42.74 -11.87
C GLU A 76 30.64 41.52 -11.64
N ARG A 77 30.75 41.08 -10.38
CA ARG A 77 31.52 39.89 -10.00
C ARG A 77 31.04 38.63 -10.73
N ASP A 78 29.73 38.45 -10.85
CA ASP A 78 29.18 37.25 -11.49
C ASP A 78 29.36 37.32 -13.02
N PHE A 79 29.21 38.51 -13.62
CA PHE A 79 29.43 38.73 -15.06
C PHE A 79 30.90 38.55 -15.45
N ALA A 80 31.83 39.04 -14.64
CA ALA A 80 33.27 38.90 -14.86
C ALA A 80 33.74 37.43 -14.88
N GLN A 81 32.97 36.52 -14.27
CA GLN A 81 33.25 35.08 -14.27
C GLN A 81 32.67 34.34 -15.49
N THR A 82 31.92 35.03 -16.35
CA THR A 82 31.29 34.41 -17.53
C THR A 82 32.27 34.23 -18.68
N VAL A 83 31.91 33.33 -19.60
CA VAL A 83 32.64 33.18 -20.88
C VAL A 83 32.52 34.41 -21.78
N HIS A 84 31.58 35.30 -21.47
CA HIS A 84 31.29 36.53 -22.20
C HIS A 84 31.84 37.78 -21.47
N SER A 85 32.69 37.62 -20.45
CA SER A 85 33.25 38.71 -19.65
C SER A 85 34.03 39.77 -20.46
N LYS A 86 34.44 39.42 -21.69
CA LYS A 86 35.10 40.33 -22.63
C LYS A 86 34.15 41.08 -23.56
N LEU A 87 32.86 40.74 -23.57
CA LEU A 87 31.84 41.44 -24.35
C LEU A 87 31.34 42.67 -23.60
N ASN A 88 31.01 43.71 -24.35
CA ASN A 88 30.32 44.88 -23.84
C ASN A 88 28.81 44.60 -23.70
N CYS A 89 28.14 45.36 -22.83
CA CYS A 89 26.69 45.21 -22.63
C CYS A 89 25.90 45.37 -23.94
N ALA A 90 26.33 46.29 -24.81
CA ALA A 90 25.69 46.57 -26.10
C ALA A 90 25.79 45.41 -27.11
N ASP A 91 26.79 44.52 -26.97
CA ASP A 91 26.98 43.38 -27.88
C ASP A 91 25.83 42.37 -27.75
N CYS A 92 25.25 42.24 -26.54
CA CYS A 92 24.07 41.42 -26.27
C CYS A 92 22.77 42.25 -26.21
N HIS A 93 22.85 43.53 -25.87
CA HIS A 93 21.72 44.45 -25.87
C HIS A 93 21.76 45.36 -27.11
N GLN A 94 21.71 44.76 -28.31
CA GLN A 94 21.94 45.44 -29.60
C GLN A 94 20.93 46.56 -29.95
N GLY A 95 19.94 46.82 -29.10
CA GLY A 95 18.99 47.94 -29.21
C GLY A 95 19.00 48.90 -28.02
N ALA A 96 19.88 48.71 -27.04
CA ALA A 96 20.01 49.59 -25.89
C ALA A 96 21.14 50.61 -26.12
N SER A 97 20.77 51.89 -26.18
CA SER A 97 21.72 53.01 -26.11
C SER A 97 21.29 53.97 -24.99
N PRO A 98 22.23 54.77 -24.43
CA PRO A 98 21.90 55.74 -23.38
C PRO A 98 20.76 56.71 -23.75
N GLU A 99 20.57 57.00 -25.03
CA GLU A 99 19.57 57.95 -25.54
C GLU A 99 18.20 57.30 -25.77
N LYS A 100 18.14 55.98 -25.95
CA LYS A 100 16.92 55.24 -26.32
C LYS A 100 16.49 54.22 -25.25
N HIS A 101 17.21 54.15 -24.13
CA HIS A 101 16.92 53.29 -22.99
C HIS A 101 16.35 54.09 -21.80
N PRO A 102 15.29 53.59 -21.12
CA PRO A 102 14.61 52.32 -21.34
C PRO A 102 13.67 52.41 -22.55
N GLY A 103 13.79 51.45 -23.47
CA GLY A 103 13.04 51.43 -24.73
C GLY A 103 11.53 51.21 -24.57
N LYS A 104 10.88 50.61 -25.58
CA LYS A 104 9.43 50.39 -25.56
C LYS A 104 8.98 49.45 -24.43
N ALA A 105 7.77 49.67 -23.95
CA ALA A 105 7.13 48.79 -22.97
C ALA A 105 7.01 47.37 -23.50
N VAL A 106 7.40 46.38 -22.69
CA VAL A 106 7.33 44.97 -23.03
C VAL A 106 6.10 44.36 -22.35
N ALA A 107 5.36 43.54 -23.10
CA ALA A 107 4.05 43.04 -22.66
C ALA A 107 4.11 42.21 -21.36
N SER A 108 5.11 41.33 -21.23
CA SER A 108 5.28 40.45 -20.07
C SER A 108 6.72 39.99 -19.92
N ARG A 109 7.05 39.44 -18.73
CA ARG A 109 8.36 38.83 -18.46
C ARG A 109 8.71 37.70 -19.42
N ALA A 110 7.73 36.87 -19.77
CA ALA A 110 7.94 35.77 -20.70
C ALA A 110 8.29 36.27 -22.11
N ALA A 111 7.59 37.30 -22.59
CA ALA A 111 7.88 37.94 -23.87
C ALA A 111 9.30 38.52 -23.90
N PHE A 112 9.68 39.26 -22.85
CA PHE A 112 11.03 39.80 -22.71
C PHE A 112 12.11 38.72 -22.73
N ARG A 113 11.94 37.64 -21.95
CA ARG A 113 12.92 36.55 -21.90
C ARG A 113 13.05 35.82 -23.24
N LYS A 114 11.96 35.66 -23.98
CA LYS A 114 11.97 35.06 -25.32
C LYS A 114 12.76 35.91 -26.31
N GLU A 115 12.49 37.22 -26.34
CA GLU A 115 13.22 38.18 -27.17
C GLU A 115 14.71 38.22 -26.80
N ALA A 116 15.02 38.40 -25.51
CA ALA A 116 16.40 38.48 -25.02
C ALA A 116 17.18 37.18 -25.24
N SER A 117 16.53 36.01 -25.19
CA SER A 117 17.22 34.74 -25.50
C SER A 117 17.56 34.59 -26.98
N GLY A 118 16.92 35.36 -27.87
CA GLY A 118 17.19 35.33 -29.30
C GLY A 118 18.60 35.81 -29.67
N VAL A 119 19.17 36.75 -28.89
CA VAL A 119 20.49 37.32 -29.18
C VAL A 119 21.60 36.26 -29.11
N CYS A 120 21.44 35.20 -28.31
CA CYS A 120 22.44 34.15 -28.24
C CYS A 120 22.71 33.52 -29.62
N ARG A 121 21.69 33.45 -30.49
CA ARG A 121 21.78 32.84 -31.82
C ARG A 121 22.47 33.73 -32.87
N THR A 122 22.77 35.00 -32.56
CA THR A 122 23.56 35.84 -33.46
C THR A 122 25.02 35.39 -33.51
N CYS A 123 25.51 34.76 -32.44
CA CYS A 123 26.88 34.25 -32.34
C CYS A 123 26.94 32.72 -32.22
N HIS A 124 25.90 32.07 -31.67
CA HIS A 124 25.82 30.60 -31.58
C HIS A 124 24.87 30.05 -32.63
N SER A 125 25.42 29.55 -33.74
CA SER A 125 24.61 29.02 -34.82
C SER A 125 23.91 27.71 -34.43
N ASP A 126 22.77 27.47 -35.05
CA ASP A 126 21.99 26.26 -34.90
C ASP A 126 22.79 24.97 -35.13
N ALA A 127 23.71 24.98 -36.09
CA ALA A 127 24.59 23.85 -36.37
C ALA A 127 25.56 23.59 -35.21
N GLN A 128 26.15 24.66 -34.63
CA GLN A 128 27.05 24.54 -33.48
C GLN A 128 26.30 24.04 -32.24
N LEU A 129 25.06 24.52 -32.04
CA LEU A 129 24.24 24.09 -30.92
C LEU A 129 23.83 22.62 -31.07
N ARG A 130 23.34 22.21 -32.25
CA ARG A 130 22.95 20.82 -32.56
C ARG A 130 24.09 19.81 -32.47
N ALA A 131 25.35 20.24 -32.55
CA ALA A 131 26.50 19.36 -32.32
C ALA A 131 26.53 18.74 -30.92
N LYS A 132 25.73 19.25 -29.97
CA LYS A 132 25.53 18.63 -28.65
C LYS A 132 24.14 17.98 -28.58
N PRO A 133 24.05 16.67 -28.25
CA PRO A 133 22.77 15.93 -28.22
C PRO A 133 21.68 16.60 -27.38
N ASN A 134 22.05 17.16 -26.22
CA ASN A 134 21.09 17.81 -25.32
C ASN A 134 20.46 19.06 -25.93
N HIS A 135 21.23 19.84 -26.70
CA HIS A 135 20.72 21.03 -27.38
C HIS A 135 19.92 20.66 -28.63
N ALA A 136 20.36 19.65 -29.39
CA ALA A 136 19.60 19.15 -30.55
C ALA A 136 18.18 18.73 -30.14
N TYR A 137 18.06 17.92 -29.08
CA TYR A 137 16.77 17.48 -28.55
C TYR A 137 15.85 18.62 -28.09
N MET A 138 16.42 19.74 -27.61
CA MET A 138 15.66 20.92 -27.19
C MET A 138 15.27 21.79 -28.37
N ILE A 139 16.20 22.12 -29.27
CA ILE A 139 15.99 23.07 -30.39
C ILE A 139 14.90 22.59 -31.35
N ASP A 140 14.74 21.28 -31.51
CA ASP A 140 13.75 20.71 -32.43
C ASP A 140 12.32 20.67 -31.82
N LYS A 141 12.14 21.14 -30.58
CA LYS A 141 10.83 21.25 -29.93
C LYS A 141 10.26 22.66 -30.03
N ALA A 142 8.97 22.75 -30.39
CA ALA A 142 8.24 24.02 -30.46
C ALA A 142 8.13 24.75 -29.10
N ASP A 143 8.19 24.00 -28.00
CA ASP A 143 8.08 24.44 -26.61
C ASP A 143 9.40 24.34 -25.83
N ALA A 144 10.54 24.41 -26.54
CA ALA A 144 11.86 24.32 -25.94
C ALA A 144 12.07 25.35 -24.79
N PRO A 145 12.65 24.94 -23.65
CA PRO A 145 13.13 25.85 -22.63
C PRO A 145 14.04 26.93 -23.21
N LEU A 146 13.91 28.16 -22.73
CA LEU A 146 14.75 29.28 -23.18
C LEU A 146 16.21 29.05 -22.74
N CYS A 147 17.19 29.53 -23.52
CA CYS A 147 18.62 29.39 -23.19
C CYS A 147 18.93 29.87 -21.77
N THR A 148 18.27 30.96 -21.36
CA THR A 148 18.40 31.59 -20.05
C THR A 148 17.86 30.74 -18.88
N GLU A 149 17.07 29.69 -19.13
CA GLU A 149 16.53 28.78 -18.10
C GLU A 149 17.56 27.79 -17.56
N CYS A 150 18.58 27.50 -18.38
CA CYS A 150 19.65 26.58 -18.04
C CYS A 150 20.99 27.32 -17.85
N HIS A 151 21.30 28.27 -18.72
CA HIS A 151 22.59 28.98 -18.72
C HIS A 151 22.56 30.31 -17.94
N GLY A 152 21.38 30.84 -17.62
CA GLY A 152 21.21 32.20 -17.10
C GLY A 152 21.39 33.26 -18.21
N GLY A 153 21.10 34.53 -17.87
CA GLY A 153 21.29 35.68 -18.78
C GLY A 153 22.66 36.32 -18.62
N HIS A 154 22.96 36.84 -17.43
CA HIS A 154 24.23 37.53 -17.13
C HIS A 154 25.23 36.67 -16.33
N LYS A 155 24.98 35.36 -16.22
CA LYS A 155 25.83 34.39 -15.50
C LYS A 155 26.10 33.14 -16.33
N VAL A 156 26.42 33.33 -17.60
CA VAL A 156 26.71 32.24 -18.54
C VAL A 156 28.12 31.70 -18.30
N LEU A 157 28.21 30.59 -17.57
CA LEU A 157 29.47 29.94 -17.23
C LEU A 157 29.93 28.97 -18.33
N SER A 158 31.23 28.63 -18.32
CA SER A 158 31.72 27.52 -19.14
C SER A 158 31.10 26.19 -18.69
N ILE A 159 30.97 25.23 -19.61
CA ILE A 159 30.40 23.90 -19.28
C ILE A 159 31.14 23.23 -18.12
N ARG A 160 32.47 23.40 -18.03
CA ARG A 160 33.28 22.84 -16.94
C ARG A 160 32.90 23.45 -15.59
N GLN A 161 32.82 24.78 -15.50
CA GLN A 161 32.45 25.49 -14.27
C GLN A 161 30.99 25.24 -13.89
N TRP A 162 30.10 25.27 -14.87
CA TRP A 162 28.67 25.01 -14.68
C TRP A 162 28.44 23.59 -14.16
N LYS A 163 29.07 22.57 -14.75
CA LYS A 163 28.97 21.18 -14.26
C LYS A 163 29.62 20.96 -12.89
N ALA A 164 30.70 21.68 -12.56
CA ALA A 164 31.37 21.54 -11.27
C ALA A 164 30.47 21.97 -10.09
N GLY A 165 29.62 22.99 -10.30
CA GLY A 165 28.66 23.45 -9.30
C GLY A 165 27.41 22.58 -9.15
N LEU A 166 27.23 21.56 -9.99
CA LEU A 166 26.04 20.69 -10.01
C LEU A 166 26.43 19.29 -9.52
N GLN A 167 26.01 18.96 -8.29
CA GLN A 167 26.23 17.64 -7.69
C GLN A 167 24.91 16.96 -7.33
N GLY A 168 24.91 15.62 -7.32
CA GLY A 168 23.76 14.79 -6.97
C GLY A 168 22.49 15.18 -7.73
N THR A 169 21.38 15.29 -7.01
CA THR A 169 20.05 15.62 -7.53
C THR A 169 20.00 16.96 -8.28
N ALA A 170 20.83 17.94 -7.90
CA ALA A 170 20.85 19.25 -8.57
C ALA A 170 21.26 19.14 -10.04
N TYR A 171 22.09 18.16 -10.40
CA TYR A 171 22.45 17.91 -11.81
C TYR A 171 21.25 17.43 -12.62
N CYS A 172 20.49 16.47 -12.10
CA CYS A 172 19.33 15.89 -12.77
C CYS A 172 18.22 16.95 -12.98
N LEU A 173 17.97 17.76 -11.95
CA LEU A 173 16.93 18.79 -11.97
C LEU A 173 17.20 19.95 -12.93
N VAL A 174 18.41 20.10 -13.47
CA VAL A 174 18.67 21.10 -14.53
C VAL A 174 17.70 20.93 -15.70
N CYS A 175 17.52 19.67 -16.13
CA CYS A 175 16.64 19.31 -17.24
C CYS A 175 15.28 18.85 -16.73
N HIS A 176 15.25 18.00 -15.69
CA HIS A 176 14.01 17.38 -15.23
C HIS A 176 13.06 18.32 -14.49
N ARG A 177 13.48 19.54 -14.10
CA ARG A 177 12.51 20.56 -13.63
C ARG A 177 11.75 21.25 -14.76
N GLN A 178 12.24 21.13 -15.99
CA GLN A 178 11.65 21.78 -17.15
C GLN A 178 10.45 20.98 -17.64
N ASN A 179 9.59 21.60 -18.46
CA ASN A 179 8.47 20.90 -19.08
C ASN A 179 8.97 20.01 -20.23
N ILE A 180 9.53 18.86 -19.89
CA ILE A 180 10.02 17.88 -20.85
C ILE A 180 9.12 16.65 -20.85
N SER A 181 8.73 16.22 -22.06
CA SER A 181 7.97 14.99 -22.27
C SER A 181 8.61 14.10 -23.33
N LYS A 182 8.37 12.79 -23.21
CA LYS A 182 8.66 11.79 -24.24
C LYS A 182 7.37 11.33 -24.89
N SER A 183 7.33 11.28 -26.22
CA SER A 183 6.22 10.65 -26.95
C SER A 183 6.33 9.13 -26.83
N LEU A 184 5.21 8.48 -26.48
CA LEU A 184 5.06 7.03 -26.44
C LEU A 184 4.19 6.50 -27.61
N GLY A 185 3.50 7.40 -28.30
CA GLY A 185 2.68 7.15 -29.49
C GLY A 185 2.19 8.48 -30.09
N PRO A 186 1.29 8.45 -31.10
CA PRO A 186 0.77 9.65 -31.75
C PRO A 186 0.13 10.65 -30.77
N ASP A 187 -0.68 10.13 -29.83
CA ASP A 187 -1.44 10.94 -28.88
C ASP A 187 -0.98 10.79 -27.42
N GLU A 188 -0.03 9.89 -27.15
CA GLU A 188 0.40 9.58 -25.78
C GLU A 188 1.77 10.17 -25.47
N ARG A 189 1.85 10.91 -24.36
CA ARG A 189 3.06 11.56 -23.88
C ARG A 189 3.31 11.20 -22.42
N LEU A 190 4.54 10.82 -22.12
CA LEU A 190 5.03 10.64 -20.75
C LEU A 190 5.76 11.92 -20.32
N SER A 191 5.29 12.54 -19.24
CA SER A 191 6.02 13.62 -18.61
C SER A 191 7.31 13.07 -17.98
N LEU A 192 8.42 13.75 -18.26
CA LEU A 192 9.71 13.53 -17.61
C LEU A 192 10.02 14.66 -16.62
N SER A 193 9.05 15.55 -16.38
CA SER A 193 9.18 16.68 -15.48
C SER A 193 8.98 16.27 -14.03
N ILE A 194 9.75 16.87 -13.13
CA ILE A 194 9.72 16.68 -11.68
C ILE A 194 9.66 18.06 -11.04
N ASP A 195 8.63 18.31 -10.24
CA ASP A 195 8.59 19.47 -9.36
C ASP A 195 9.52 19.21 -8.14
N PRO A 196 10.52 20.07 -7.90
CA PRO A 196 11.37 19.95 -6.72
C PRO A 196 10.58 19.99 -5.40
N ALA A 197 9.45 20.71 -5.34
CA ALA A 197 8.60 20.76 -4.15
C ALA A 197 7.93 19.40 -3.88
N ASP A 198 7.45 18.73 -4.93
CA ASP A 198 6.88 17.39 -4.83
C ASP A 198 7.91 16.39 -4.31
N GLN A 199 9.13 16.40 -4.87
CA GLN A 199 10.21 15.53 -4.42
C GLN A 199 10.65 15.84 -2.98
N ALA A 200 10.67 17.11 -2.58
CA ALA A 200 10.97 17.53 -1.22
C ALA A 200 9.89 17.07 -0.20
N SER A 201 8.63 16.93 -0.63
CA SER A 201 7.53 16.45 0.20
C SER A 201 7.54 14.94 0.46
N SER A 202 8.30 14.19 -0.36
CA SER A 202 8.43 12.74 -0.26
C SER A 202 9.13 12.32 1.03
N VAL A 203 8.75 11.16 1.57
CA VAL A 203 9.50 10.51 2.65
C VAL A 203 10.90 10.11 2.25
N HIS A 204 11.18 10.02 0.94
CA HIS A 204 12.50 9.74 0.38
C HIS A 204 13.30 11.01 0.02
N ASN A 205 12.91 12.19 0.51
CA ASN A 205 13.57 13.46 0.15
C ASN A 205 15.07 13.55 0.48
N LYS A 206 15.59 12.66 1.33
CA LYS A 206 17.02 12.56 1.66
C LYS A 206 17.83 11.69 0.69
N HIS A 207 17.17 10.96 -0.20
CA HIS A 207 17.82 10.13 -1.20
C HIS A 207 18.15 10.94 -2.46
N ALA A 208 19.30 10.66 -3.06
CA ALA A 208 19.65 11.19 -4.36
C ALA A 208 18.83 10.48 -5.44
N CYS A 209 18.62 11.14 -6.59
CA CYS A 209 17.91 10.51 -7.72
C CYS A 209 18.53 9.16 -8.11
N SER A 210 19.86 9.05 -8.06
CA SER A 210 20.64 7.85 -8.39
C SER A 210 20.41 6.67 -7.43
N ASP A 211 19.91 6.91 -6.22
CA ASP A 211 19.65 5.84 -5.25
C ASP A 211 18.50 4.95 -5.74
N CYS A 212 17.51 5.54 -6.43
CA CYS A 212 16.43 4.82 -7.09
C CYS A 212 16.75 4.57 -8.57
N HIS A 213 17.21 5.60 -9.29
CA HIS A 213 17.56 5.53 -10.71
C HIS A 213 18.99 5.01 -10.91
N THR A 214 19.28 3.80 -10.43
CA THR A 214 20.64 3.23 -10.39
C THR A 214 21.31 3.06 -11.77
N GLU A 215 20.52 3.05 -12.83
CA GLU A 215 21.01 2.94 -14.22
C GLU A 215 21.35 4.32 -14.84
N TYR A 216 21.10 5.41 -14.11
CA TYR A 216 21.30 6.77 -14.57
C TYR A 216 22.39 7.45 -13.75
N THR A 217 23.39 7.98 -14.43
CA THR A 217 24.50 8.73 -13.84
C THR A 217 24.75 10.01 -14.64
N ARG A 218 25.76 10.78 -14.22
CA ARG A 218 26.20 11.99 -14.97
C ARG A 218 26.78 11.66 -16.34
N GLU A 219 27.23 10.42 -16.52
CA GLU A 219 27.94 9.95 -17.71
C GLU A 219 27.09 8.97 -18.51
N ILE A 220 26.18 8.25 -17.85
CA ILE A 220 25.34 7.21 -18.44
C ILE A 220 23.88 7.63 -18.31
N HIS A 221 23.22 7.87 -19.44
CA HIS A 221 21.80 8.28 -19.46
C HIS A 221 21.04 7.50 -20.53
N PRO A 222 20.69 6.23 -20.28
CA PRO A 222 20.16 5.33 -21.31
C PRO A 222 18.75 5.76 -21.75
N LEU A 223 18.51 5.72 -23.05
CA LEU A 223 17.19 6.01 -23.63
C LEU A 223 16.34 4.73 -23.65
N LYS A 224 15.55 4.52 -22.59
CA LYS A 224 14.58 3.41 -22.54
C LYS A 224 13.29 3.76 -23.25
N THR A 225 12.73 2.85 -24.03
CA THR A 225 11.43 2.98 -24.69
C THR A 225 10.38 2.15 -23.97
N PHE A 226 9.17 2.70 -23.87
CA PHE A 226 8.00 2.02 -23.31
C PHE A 226 6.86 2.22 -24.30
N SER A 227 6.00 1.22 -24.44
CA SER A 227 4.80 1.25 -25.28
C SER A 227 3.67 2.08 -24.68
N SER A 228 3.67 2.28 -23.35
CA SER A 228 2.66 3.07 -22.63
C SER A 228 3.18 3.58 -21.27
N PRO A 229 2.57 4.62 -20.68
CA PRO A 229 2.82 5.06 -19.31
C PRO A 229 2.60 3.95 -18.30
N ARG A 230 1.70 3.01 -18.64
CA ARG A 230 1.38 1.89 -17.77
C ARG A 230 2.54 0.89 -17.68
N GLU A 231 3.09 0.52 -18.82
CA GLU A 231 4.30 -0.33 -18.87
C GLU A 231 5.45 0.32 -18.10
N HIS A 232 5.66 1.63 -18.31
CA HIS A 232 6.64 2.40 -17.55
C HIS A 232 6.40 2.31 -16.03
N SER A 233 5.15 2.48 -15.58
CA SER A 233 4.78 2.39 -14.15
C SER A 233 5.12 1.03 -13.54
N ILE A 234 4.83 -0.05 -14.25
CA ILE A 234 5.11 -1.43 -13.83
C ILE A 234 6.62 -1.66 -13.75
N ALA A 235 7.37 -1.25 -14.78
CA ALA A 235 8.81 -1.41 -14.84
C ALA A 235 9.52 -0.65 -13.70
N VAL A 236 9.12 0.60 -13.45
CA VAL A 236 9.75 1.44 -12.41
C VAL A 236 9.40 0.95 -11.00
N SER A 237 8.22 0.37 -10.78
CA SER A 237 7.81 -0.13 -9.46
C SER A 237 8.73 -1.21 -8.88
N GLY A 238 9.50 -1.91 -9.73
CA GLY A 238 10.50 -2.89 -9.29
C GLY A 238 11.62 -2.28 -8.42
N VAL A 239 11.88 -0.97 -8.54
CA VAL A 239 12.93 -0.30 -7.74
C VAL A 239 12.64 -0.36 -6.24
N CYS A 240 11.36 -0.31 -5.85
CA CYS A 240 10.95 -0.31 -4.46
C CYS A 240 11.42 -1.57 -3.73
N ALA A 241 11.47 -2.71 -4.43
CA ALA A 241 11.84 -4.00 -3.88
C ALA A 241 13.32 -4.06 -3.43
N LYS A 242 14.19 -3.16 -3.93
CA LYS A 242 15.59 -3.09 -3.52
C LYS A 242 15.76 -2.72 -2.05
N CYS A 243 14.79 -1.99 -1.47
CA CYS A 243 14.82 -1.56 -0.07
C CYS A 243 13.62 -2.05 0.74
N HIS A 244 12.49 -2.37 0.08
CA HIS A 244 11.25 -2.81 0.72
C HIS A 244 10.89 -4.25 0.37
N GLU A 245 11.87 -5.16 0.45
CA GLU A 245 11.72 -6.56 0.08
C GLU A 245 10.56 -7.25 0.81
N GLU A 246 10.44 -7.06 2.13
CA GLU A 246 9.34 -7.65 2.92
C GLU A 246 7.96 -7.17 2.46
N LYS A 247 7.83 -5.89 2.12
CA LYS A 247 6.56 -5.32 1.65
C LYS A 247 6.25 -5.78 0.23
N GLN A 248 7.28 -5.94 -0.60
CA GLN A 248 7.13 -6.56 -1.90
C GLN A 248 6.65 -8.02 -1.76
N ALA A 249 7.26 -8.80 -0.86
CA ALA A 249 6.87 -10.18 -0.60
C ALA A 249 5.42 -10.29 -0.09
N ALA A 250 5.01 -9.40 0.82
CA ALA A 250 3.63 -9.31 1.27
C ALA A 250 2.67 -9.00 0.11
N LEU A 251 2.97 -7.99 -0.71
CA LEU A 251 2.16 -7.63 -1.87
C LEU A 251 2.06 -8.80 -2.86
N ARG A 252 3.16 -9.54 -3.06
CA ARG A 252 3.18 -10.75 -3.89
C ARG A 252 2.23 -11.84 -3.39
N GLY A 253 1.98 -11.92 -2.08
CA GLY A 253 1.00 -12.81 -1.48
C GLY A 253 -0.44 -12.30 -1.55
N SER A 254 -0.65 -11.04 -1.95
CA SER A 254 -1.98 -10.40 -1.95
C SER A 254 -2.77 -10.69 -3.24
N MET A 255 -4.08 -10.54 -3.15
CA MET A 255 -5.01 -10.62 -4.27
C MET A 255 -4.71 -9.60 -5.38
N HIS A 256 -4.23 -8.41 -5.02
CA HIS A 256 -3.81 -7.39 -5.99
C HIS A 256 -2.64 -7.84 -6.87
N TYR A 257 -1.91 -8.88 -6.45
CA TYR A 257 -0.81 -9.48 -7.20
C TYR A 257 -1.10 -10.91 -7.69
N ASN A 258 -2.08 -11.62 -7.12
CA ASN A 258 -2.34 -13.05 -7.40
C ASN A 258 -3.61 -13.38 -8.20
N LEU A 259 -4.45 -12.41 -8.61
CA LEU A 259 -5.67 -12.69 -9.40
C LEU A 259 -5.41 -13.12 -10.86
N SER A 260 -4.90 -14.34 -11.06
CA SER A 260 -5.29 -15.25 -12.16
C SER A 260 -4.80 -16.69 -11.91
N PHE A 261 -5.75 -17.59 -11.65
CA PHE A 261 -5.83 -19.03 -11.92
C PHE A 261 -4.56 -19.80 -12.38
N ARG A 262 -3.89 -20.49 -11.44
CA ARG A 262 -2.89 -21.57 -11.56
C ARG A 262 -1.57 -21.23 -10.87
N ALA A 263 -1.16 -22.14 -9.99
CA ALA A 263 0.07 -22.15 -9.22
C ALA A 263 1.28 -21.51 -9.95
N GLY A 264 1.92 -20.53 -9.30
CA GLY A 264 3.36 -20.29 -9.46
C GLY A 264 3.81 -19.02 -10.17
N GLU A 265 2.93 -18.17 -10.71
CA GLU A 265 3.37 -16.96 -11.43
C GLU A 265 2.52 -15.72 -11.09
N ALA A 266 3.23 -14.69 -10.62
CA ALA A 266 2.79 -13.32 -10.37
C ALA A 266 1.92 -12.70 -11.49
N LEU A 267 0.95 -11.83 -11.17
CA LEU A 267 0.11 -11.15 -12.17
C LEU A 267 0.85 -10.30 -13.20
N ILE A 268 2.01 -9.73 -12.85
CA ILE A 268 2.87 -9.04 -13.84
C ILE A 268 3.35 -10.05 -14.90
N SER A 269 3.64 -11.29 -14.49
CA SER A 269 4.04 -12.38 -15.38
C SER A 269 2.91 -12.89 -16.27
N ARG A 270 1.64 -12.58 -15.97
CA ARG A 270 0.45 -12.98 -16.75
C ARG A 270 -0.18 -11.87 -17.58
N GLY A 271 0.42 -10.69 -17.66
CA GLY A 271 -0.02 -9.64 -18.57
C GLY A 271 -1.38 -9.01 -18.24
N ASN A 272 -1.79 -8.93 -16.97
CA ASN A 272 -2.89 -8.02 -16.59
C ASN A 272 -2.31 -6.64 -16.22
N PRO A 273 -2.25 -5.69 -17.17
CA PRO A 273 -1.72 -4.37 -16.88
C PRO A 273 -2.61 -3.59 -15.90
N LYS A 274 -3.82 -4.02 -15.53
CA LYS A 274 -4.70 -3.26 -14.63
C LYS A 274 -4.46 -3.51 -13.14
N ALA A 275 -3.66 -4.52 -12.77
CA ALA A 275 -3.37 -4.85 -11.37
C ALA A 275 -2.52 -3.77 -10.68
N PRO A 276 -2.86 -3.25 -9.49
CA PRO A 276 -2.15 -2.11 -8.94
C PRO A 276 -0.71 -2.46 -8.52
N VAL A 277 0.24 -1.58 -8.84
CA VAL A 277 1.64 -1.61 -8.39
C VAL A 277 1.89 -0.50 -7.36
N CYS A 278 3.08 -0.48 -6.76
CA CYS A 278 3.45 0.44 -5.69
C CYS A 278 3.10 1.90 -6.00
N THR A 279 3.37 2.34 -7.24
CA THR A 279 3.19 3.71 -7.70
C THR A 279 1.72 4.11 -7.89
N ASP A 280 0.80 3.16 -8.09
CA ASP A 280 -0.64 3.46 -8.21
C ASP A 280 -1.23 3.94 -6.86
N CYS A 281 -0.68 3.39 -5.78
CA CYS A 281 -1.07 3.70 -4.40
C CYS A 281 -0.23 4.82 -3.80
N HIS A 282 1.10 4.77 -3.96
CA HIS A 282 2.05 5.65 -3.29
C HIS A 282 2.57 6.82 -4.14
N GLY A 283 2.37 6.80 -5.46
CA GLY A 283 3.03 7.73 -6.39
C GLY A 283 4.49 7.34 -6.69
N PHE A 284 5.13 8.12 -7.57
CA PHE A 284 6.53 7.90 -7.98
C PHE A 284 7.51 8.73 -7.13
N HIS A 285 7.43 10.07 -7.27
CA HIS A 285 8.30 11.03 -6.57
C HIS A 285 7.61 11.72 -5.40
N THR A 286 6.34 11.38 -5.14
CA THR A 286 5.48 11.99 -4.11
C THR A 286 5.07 10.98 -3.05
N VAL A 287 5.94 10.02 -2.75
CA VAL A 287 5.68 8.98 -1.74
C VAL A 287 5.50 9.63 -0.37
N GLY A 288 4.25 9.80 0.03
CA GLY A 288 3.88 10.40 1.31
C GLY A 288 4.03 9.44 2.50
N PRO A 289 4.02 9.96 3.74
CA PRO A 289 4.04 9.14 4.94
C PRO A 289 2.71 8.39 5.11
N LYS A 290 2.77 7.25 5.80
CA LYS A 290 1.60 6.39 6.11
C LYS A 290 0.40 7.19 6.64
N LYS A 291 0.67 8.16 7.55
CA LYS A 291 -0.36 9.02 8.16
C LYS A 291 -1.18 9.76 7.11
N THR A 292 -0.55 10.26 6.05
CA THR A 292 -1.26 10.94 4.95
C THR A 292 -2.29 10.01 4.32
N TYR A 293 -1.91 8.76 4.04
CA TYR A 293 -2.80 7.74 3.48
C TYR A 293 -3.89 7.26 4.46
N GLU A 294 -3.65 7.33 5.77
CA GLU A 294 -4.62 7.01 6.83
C GLU A 294 -5.62 8.15 7.11
N THR A 295 -5.27 9.39 6.78
CA THR A 295 -6.13 10.57 6.90
C THR A 295 -6.89 10.92 5.63
N LEU A 296 -6.38 10.50 4.46
CA LEU A 296 -7.02 10.73 3.16
C LEU A 296 -8.30 9.89 3.01
N SER A 297 -9.21 10.34 2.14
CA SER A 297 -10.54 9.80 1.83
C SER A 297 -10.55 8.39 1.20
N GLY A 298 -9.65 7.48 1.59
CA GLY A 298 -9.50 6.16 0.96
C GLY A 298 -9.00 6.21 -0.49
N THR A 299 -8.34 7.31 -0.88
CA THR A 299 -8.04 7.68 -2.27
C THR A 299 -7.34 6.59 -3.09
N PRO A 300 -6.31 5.86 -2.59
CA PRO A 300 -5.68 4.80 -3.37
C PRO A 300 -6.66 3.69 -3.78
N CYS A 301 -7.51 3.25 -2.84
CA CYS A 301 -8.48 2.20 -3.07
C CYS A 301 -9.66 2.69 -3.92
N ARG A 302 -10.15 3.92 -3.66
CA ARG A 302 -11.32 4.51 -4.34
C ARG A 302 -11.12 4.63 -5.85
N LYS A 303 -9.89 4.89 -6.33
CA LYS A 303 -9.56 4.98 -7.77
C LYS A 303 -10.10 3.79 -8.58
N CYS A 304 -10.10 2.59 -7.99
CA CYS A 304 -10.62 1.38 -8.64
C CYS A 304 -11.88 0.84 -7.94
N HIS A 305 -12.07 1.07 -6.65
CA HIS A 305 -13.17 0.52 -5.83
C HIS A 305 -14.19 1.60 -5.41
N GLU A 306 -14.55 2.49 -6.32
CA GLU A 306 -15.47 3.60 -6.03
C GLU A 306 -16.83 3.11 -5.50
N GLY A 307 -17.40 2.07 -6.11
CA GLY A 307 -18.70 1.52 -5.68
C GLY A 307 -18.69 1.04 -4.22
N ILE A 308 -17.62 0.36 -3.79
CA ILE A 308 -17.48 -0.11 -2.40
C ILE A 308 -17.18 1.07 -1.46
N PHE A 309 -16.39 2.04 -1.92
CA PHE A 309 -16.14 3.26 -1.14
C PHE A 309 -17.44 4.02 -0.85
N ALA A 310 -18.35 4.13 -1.81
CA ALA A 310 -19.65 4.77 -1.63
C ALA A 310 -20.53 4.08 -0.58
N ILE A 311 -20.40 2.75 -0.44
CA ILE A 311 -21.09 1.99 0.61
C ILE A 311 -20.42 2.21 1.97
N TYR A 312 -19.09 2.10 2.02
CA TYR A 312 -18.31 2.34 3.23
C TYR A 312 -18.52 3.75 3.79
N ALA A 313 -18.61 4.78 2.94
CA ALA A 313 -18.83 6.16 3.33
C ALA A 313 -20.13 6.35 4.14
N LYS A 314 -21.13 5.47 3.94
CA LYS A 314 -22.40 5.46 4.67
C LYS A 314 -22.35 4.66 5.98
N SER A 315 -21.26 3.94 6.24
CA SER A 315 -21.08 3.19 7.49
C SER A 315 -20.79 4.11 8.68
N VAL A 316 -20.90 3.59 9.89
CA VAL A 316 -20.53 4.30 11.11
C VAL A 316 -19.08 4.82 11.07
N HIS A 317 -18.15 4.04 10.52
CA HIS A 317 -16.74 4.43 10.38
C HIS A 317 -16.54 5.49 9.28
N GLY A 318 -17.22 5.33 8.14
CA GLY A 318 -17.17 6.30 7.05
C GLY A 318 -17.75 7.67 7.45
N MET A 319 -18.88 7.67 8.17
CA MET A 319 -19.48 8.87 8.73
C MET A 319 -18.59 9.53 9.78
N ALA A 320 -17.94 8.75 10.65
CA ALA A 320 -16.98 9.28 11.61
C ALA A 320 -15.80 9.96 10.90
N LYS A 321 -15.24 9.34 9.85
CA LYS A 321 -14.21 9.96 9.01
C LYS A 321 -14.68 11.27 8.37
N ALA A 322 -15.90 11.30 7.84
CA ALA A 322 -16.46 12.50 7.23
C ALA A 322 -16.60 13.67 8.22
N ARG A 323 -16.75 13.39 9.53
CA ARG A 323 -16.77 14.39 10.60
C ARG A 323 -15.37 14.83 11.08
N GLY A 324 -14.29 14.34 10.46
CA GLY A 324 -12.92 14.66 10.87
C GLY A 324 -12.36 13.77 11.98
N GLU A 325 -13.03 12.67 12.32
CA GLU A 325 -12.51 11.68 13.28
C GLU A 325 -11.43 10.82 12.59
N HIS A 326 -10.20 11.36 12.51
CA HIS A 326 -9.07 10.75 11.81
C HIS A 326 -8.62 9.39 12.36
N GLN A 327 -9.09 8.98 13.54
CA GLN A 327 -8.83 7.68 14.15
C GLN A 327 -9.77 6.57 13.67
N ALA A 328 -10.89 6.91 13.02
CA ALA A 328 -11.79 5.89 12.48
C ALA A 328 -11.07 5.02 11.42
N PRO A 329 -11.39 3.72 11.30
CA PRO A 329 -10.68 2.83 10.39
C PRO A 329 -11.07 3.09 8.93
N LEU A 330 -10.10 2.97 8.01
CA LEU A 330 -10.31 2.98 6.55
C LEU A 330 -10.12 1.56 5.98
N CYS A 331 -10.22 1.40 4.65
CA CYS A 331 -10.08 0.13 3.96
C CYS A 331 -8.84 -0.67 4.44
N ALA A 332 -7.67 -0.02 4.46
CA ALA A 332 -6.40 -0.65 4.84
C ALA A 332 -6.32 -1.04 6.33
N SER A 333 -7.14 -0.44 7.20
CA SER A 333 -7.18 -0.77 8.62
C SER A 333 -7.78 -2.16 8.87
N CYS A 334 -8.69 -2.60 8.00
CA CYS A 334 -9.30 -3.93 8.07
C CYS A 334 -8.69 -4.91 7.06
N HIS A 335 -8.38 -4.44 5.85
CA HIS A 335 -7.95 -5.30 4.75
C HIS A 335 -6.42 -5.42 4.61
N PHE A 336 -5.64 -4.60 5.31
CA PHE A 336 -4.17 -4.59 5.27
C PHE A 336 -3.60 -4.34 3.86
N ALA A 337 -3.26 -3.10 3.51
CA ALA A 337 -2.99 -2.66 2.13
C ALA A 337 -1.98 -3.51 1.31
N HIS A 338 -0.94 -4.06 1.94
CA HIS A 338 0.04 -4.92 1.26
C HIS A 338 -0.30 -6.41 1.32
N GLU A 339 -1.35 -6.81 2.04
CA GLU A 339 -1.73 -8.21 2.27
C GLU A 339 -3.22 -8.43 2.01
N VAL A 340 -3.80 -7.62 1.11
CA VAL A 340 -5.23 -7.65 0.78
C VAL A 340 -5.58 -9.03 0.26
N ASN A 341 -6.54 -9.70 0.90
CA ASN A 341 -6.99 -11.03 0.52
C ASN A 341 -8.52 -11.15 0.74
N PHE A 342 -9.12 -12.30 0.40
CA PHE A 342 -10.52 -12.56 0.69
C PHE A 342 -10.77 -12.55 2.21
N THR A 343 -11.88 -11.91 2.58
CA THR A 343 -12.19 -11.54 3.97
C THR A 343 -13.40 -12.26 4.55
N ALA A 344 -14.15 -12.98 3.71
CA ALA A 344 -15.29 -13.77 4.15
C ALA A 344 -14.82 -14.78 5.21
N MET A 345 -15.46 -14.76 6.38
CA MET A 345 -15.15 -15.65 7.50
C MET A 345 -13.69 -15.60 8.01
N SER A 346 -12.96 -14.52 7.75
CA SER A 346 -11.55 -14.41 8.10
C SER A 346 -11.34 -14.00 9.55
N ASP A 347 -10.57 -14.81 10.29
CA ASP A 347 -10.14 -14.47 11.66
C ASP A 347 -9.23 -13.23 11.66
N LYS A 348 -8.53 -12.95 10.55
CA LYS A 348 -7.73 -11.72 10.37
C LYS A 348 -8.62 -10.47 10.44
N ILE A 349 -9.83 -10.53 9.88
CA ILE A 349 -10.79 -9.42 9.90
C ILE A 349 -11.42 -9.28 11.27
N LYS A 350 -11.78 -10.39 11.92
CA LYS A 350 -12.20 -10.37 13.33
C LYS A 350 -11.14 -9.71 14.20
N GLY A 351 -9.87 -10.08 14.02
CA GLY A 351 -8.73 -9.48 14.70
C GLY A 351 -8.60 -7.98 14.46
N ALA A 352 -8.84 -7.51 13.23
CA ALA A 352 -8.83 -6.08 12.91
C ALA A 352 -9.91 -5.29 13.69
N CYS A 353 -11.12 -5.85 13.84
CA CYS A 353 -12.17 -5.27 14.67
C CYS A 353 -11.70 -5.17 16.13
N LEU A 354 -11.19 -6.27 16.69
CA LEU A 354 -10.77 -6.36 18.10
C LEU A 354 -9.54 -5.49 18.42
N GLY A 355 -8.70 -5.18 17.43
CA GLY A 355 -7.56 -4.29 17.59
C GLY A 355 -7.96 -2.89 18.09
N CYS A 356 -9.11 -2.39 17.65
CA CYS A 356 -9.67 -1.11 18.09
C CYS A 356 -10.80 -1.30 19.14
N HIS A 357 -11.69 -2.27 18.94
CA HIS A 357 -12.80 -2.57 19.84
C HIS A 357 -12.38 -3.50 20.99
N LYS A 358 -11.42 -3.06 21.79
CA LYS A 358 -10.93 -3.81 22.95
C LYS A 358 -12.03 -3.95 24.01
N GLY A 359 -12.12 -5.13 24.64
CA GLY A 359 -13.11 -5.41 25.69
C GLY A 359 -14.55 -5.56 25.19
N VAL A 360 -14.77 -5.58 23.86
CA VAL A 360 -16.12 -5.68 23.29
C VAL A 360 -16.78 -7.02 23.61
N GLU A 361 -16.01 -8.08 23.83
CA GLU A 361 -16.52 -9.41 24.20
C GLU A 361 -17.25 -9.38 25.54
N GLU A 362 -16.67 -8.75 26.57
CA GLU A 362 -17.30 -8.56 27.88
C GLU A 362 -18.58 -7.71 27.79
N LEU A 363 -18.61 -6.73 26.89
CA LEU A 363 -19.82 -5.95 26.63
C LEU A 363 -20.92 -6.79 25.96
N HIS A 364 -20.56 -7.79 25.15
CA HIS A 364 -21.52 -8.71 24.55
C HIS A 364 -22.02 -9.75 25.55
N LYS A 365 -21.18 -10.22 26.49
CA LYS A 365 -21.58 -11.16 27.56
C LYS A 365 -22.76 -10.67 28.39
N LYS A 366 -22.97 -9.34 28.49
CA LYS A 366 -24.12 -8.74 29.18
C LYS A 366 -25.48 -9.08 28.59
N TRP A 367 -25.56 -9.46 27.32
CA TRP A 367 -26.85 -9.70 26.64
C TRP A 367 -26.85 -10.89 25.69
N LEU A 368 -25.67 -11.33 25.21
CA LEU A 368 -25.52 -12.42 24.25
C LEU A 368 -25.08 -13.69 24.99
N PRO A 369 -25.97 -14.68 25.17
CA PRO A 369 -25.59 -15.97 25.76
C PRO A 369 -24.51 -16.64 24.92
N ASN A 370 -23.62 -17.42 25.54
CA ASN A 370 -22.52 -18.10 24.82
C ASN A 370 -21.74 -17.16 23.87
N THR A 371 -21.39 -15.96 24.34
CA THR A 371 -20.79 -14.90 23.52
C THR A 371 -19.58 -15.40 22.71
N GLU A 372 -18.70 -16.17 23.33
CA GLU A 372 -17.49 -16.70 22.68
C GLU A 372 -17.81 -17.55 21.45
N LEU A 373 -18.83 -18.42 21.54
CA LEU A 373 -19.30 -19.25 20.44
C LEU A 373 -19.96 -18.41 19.34
N HIS A 374 -20.76 -17.41 19.71
CA HIS A 374 -21.36 -16.51 18.72
C HIS A 374 -20.30 -15.73 17.97
N LEU A 375 -19.29 -15.20 18.66
CA LEU A 375 -18.23 -14.43 18.02
C LEU A 375 -17.24 -15.30 17.23
N SER A 376 -17.20 -16.62 17.45
CA SER A 376 -16.40 -17.55 16.63
C SER A 376 -17.16 -18.02 15.38
N ALA A 377 -18.48 -18.19 15.47
CA ALA A 377 -19.32 -18.70 14.39
C ALA A 377 -19.99 -17.61 13.54
N ILE A 378 -20.17 -16.39 14.05
CA ILE A 378 -20.91 -15.31 13.38
C ILE A 378 -19.97 -14.13 13.13
N ALA A 379 -19.83 -13.74 11.86
CA ALA A 379 -19.08 -12.56 11.49
C ALA A 379 -19.73 -11.28 12.07
N CYS A 380 -18.91 -10.31 12.47
CA CYS A 380 -19.41 -9.05 13.06
C CYS A 380 -20.41 -8.34 12.12
N ALA A 381 -20.16 -8.37 10.82
CA ALA A 381 -21.03 -7.78 9.81
C ALA A 381 -22.44 -8.40 9.78
N SER A 382 -22.58 -9.68 10.12
CA SER A 382 -23.89 -10.36 10.15
C SER A 382 -24.87 -9.69 11.13
N CYS A 383 -24.38 -9.16 12.25
CA CYS A 383 -25.22 -8.44 13.21
C CYS A 383 -25.18 -6.92 13.01
N HIS A 384 -24.03 -6.38 12.57
CA HIS A 384 -23.81 -4.94 12.44
C HIS A 384 -24.21 -4.36 11.08
N ALA A 385 -24.56 -5.19 10.09
CA ALA A 385 -25.22 -4.78 8.83
C ALA A 385 -26.66 -5.35 8.80
N PRO A 386 -27.61 -4.76 9.54
CA PRO A 386 -28.95 -5.32 9.72
C PRO A 386 -29.72 -5.46 8.40
N SER A 387 -29.51 -4.55 7.45
CA SER A 387 -30.15 -4.56 6.13
C SER A 387 -29.53 -5.55 5.14
N SER A 388 -28.39 -6.17 5.46
CA SER A 388 -27.72 -7.09 4.56
C SER A 388 -28.42 -8.45 4.53
N GLU A 389 -28.22 -9.18 3.45
CA GLU A 389 -28.60 -10.58 3.41
C GLU A 389 -27.52 -11.44 4.10
N LYS A 390 -27.93 -12.50 4.81
CA LYS A 390 -27.04 -13.41 5.55
C LYS A 390 -27.14 -14.81 5.00
N GLY A 391 -26.06 -15.55 5.14
CA GLY A 391 -26.00 -16.95 4.76
C GLY A 391 -25.01 -17.71 5.62
N ILE A 392 -25.17 -19.03 5.63
CA ILE A 392 -24.26 -19.95 6.29
C ILE A 392 -23.25 -20.45 5.27
N TYR A 393 -21.98 -20.23 5.60
CA TYR A 393 -20.85 -20.73 4.83
C TYR A 393 -20.26 -21.94 5.54
N LEU A 394 -20.18 -23.06 4.83
CA LEU A 394 -19.56 -24.29 5.29
C LEU A 394 -18.11 -24.32 4.80
N GLN A 395 -17.17 -24.70 5.64
CA GLN A 395 -15.77 -24.90 5.27
C GLN A 395 -15.29 -26.27 5.73
N PHE A 396 -14.54 -26.97 4.89
CA PHE A 396 -13.81 -28.16 5.34
C PHE A 396 -12.66 -27.73 6.26
N VAL A 397 -12.57 -28.35 7.43
CA VAL A 397 -11.54 -28.09 8.44
C VAL A 397 -10.94 -29.40 8.93
N ASP A 398 -9.67 -29.37 9.27
CA ASP A 398 -9.00 -30.46 9.99
C ASP A 398 -9.35 -30.30 11.47
N GLN A 399 -10.10 -31.24 12.04
CA GLN A 399 -10.56 -31.19 13.43
C GLN A 399 -9.41 -31.14 14.43
N ARG A 400 -8.22 -31.67 14.08
CA ARG A 400 -7.06 -31.65 14.98
C ARG A 400 -6.43 -30.26 15.08
N THR A 401 -6.38 -29.54 13.97
CA THR A 401 -5.72 -28.23 13.89
C THR A 401 -6.69 -27.06 13.89
N GLY A 402 -7.97 -27.30 13.64
CA GLY A 402 -9.01 -26.29 13.45
C GLY A 402 -8.86 -25.47 12.16
N LYS A 403 -7.89 -25.80 11.30
CA LYS A 403 -7.57 -25.02 10.09
C LYS A 403 -8.39 -25.51 8.91
N SER A 404 -8.80 -24.57 8.06
CA SER A 404 -9.48 -24.88 6.80
C SER A 404 -8.57 -25.64 5.85
N LEU A 405 -9.10 -26.67 5.19
CA LEU A 405 -8.38 -27.43 4.18
C LEU A 405 -8.38 -26.64 2.86
N PRO A 406 -7.20 -26.36 2.27
CA PRO A 406 -7.13 -25.73 0.97
C PRO A 406 -7.63 -26.69 -0.13
N GLN A 407 -8.16 -26.13 -1.21
CA GLN A 407 -8.70 -26.86 -2.35
C GLN A 407 -7.68 -27.83 -2.93
N GLU A 408 -6.43 -27.41 -3.05
CA GLU A 408 -5.34 -28.24 -3.56
C GLU A 408 -5.19 -29.55 -2.76
N GLN A 409 -5.33 -29.48 -1.43
CA GLN A 409 -5.28 -30.65 -0.57
C GLN A 409 -6.55 -31.51 -0.72
N ILE A 410 -7.73 -30.89 -0.85
CA ILE A 410 -9.00 -31.60 -1.09
C ILE A 410 -8.93 -32.38 -2.41
N LEU A 411 -8.44 -31.73 -3.48
CA LEU A 411 -8.26 -32.35 -4.80
C LEU A 411 -7.28 -33.52 -4.74
N GLN A 412 -6.17 -33.36 -4.03
CA GLN A 412 -5.18 -34.43 -3.82
C GLN A 412 -5.78 -35.62 -3.06
N LEU A 413 -6.49 -35.37 -1.96
CA LEU A 413 -7.12 -36.42 -1.16
C LEU A 413 -8.20 -37.16 -1.95
N LEU A 414 -8.98 -36.46 -2.77
CA LEU A 414 -10.04 -37.07 -3.57
C LEU A 414 -9.50 -37.73 -4.86
N GLY A 415 -8.30 -37.36 -5.31
CA GLY A 415 -7.73 -37.76 -6.59
C GLY A 415 -8.59 -37.24 -7.75
N THR A 416 -8.80 -35.93 -7.82
CA THR A 416 -9.69 -35.27 -8.80
C THR A 416 -9.17 -33.90 -9.21
N THR A 417 -9.75 -33.34 -10.28
CA THR A 417 -9.45 -31.98 -10.76
C THR A 417 -10.51 -30.97 -10.30
N SER A 418 -10.21 -29.66 -10.42
CA SER A 418 -11.14 -28.59 -9.98
C SER A 418 -12.52 -28.63 -10.68
N PRO A 419 -12.62 -28.87 -12.01
CA PRO A 419 -13.92 -29.02 -12.68
C PRO A 419 -14.68 -30.26 -12.20
N GLU A 420 -13.99 -31.41 -12.12
CA GLU A 420 -14.57 -32.66 -11.63
C GLU A 420 -15.04 -32.57 -10.17
N LEU A 421 -14.36 -31.76 -9.34
CA LEU A 421 -14.78 -31.54 -7.96
C LEU A 421 -16.19 -30.94 -7.90
N SER A 422 -16.52 -30.01 -8.80
CA SER A 422 -17.87 -29.43 -8.86
C SER A 422 -18.93 -30.47 -9.21
N GLU A 423 -18.66 -31.31 -10.22
CA GLU A 423 -19.56 -32.39 -10.64
C GLU A 423 -19.72 -33.46 -9.54
N ARG A 424 -18.65 -33.74 -8.79
CA ARG A 424 -18.69 -34.66 -7.65
C ARG A 424 -19.39 -34.08 -6.44
N LEU A 425 -19.36 -32.76 -6.26
CA LEU A 425 -20.03 -32.06 -5.16
C LEU A 425 -21.53 -31.96 -5.39
N ASP A 426 -21.97 -31.60 -6.59
CA ASP A 426 -23.39 -31.44 -6.92
C ASP A 426 -23.75 -32.34 -8.11
N THR A 427 -23.89 -33.63 -7.82
CA THR A 427 -24.11 -34.66 -8.85
C THR A 427 -25.45 -34.50 -9.59
N HIS A 428 -26.39 -33.78 -8.98
CA HIS A 428 -27.74 -33.59 -9.50
C HIS A 428 -28.04 -32.15 -9.96
N GLY A 429 -27.09 -31.21 -9.82
CA GLY A 429 -27.24 -29.81 -10.23
C GLY A 429 -28.31 -29.04 -9.45
N GLN A 430 -28.66 -29.48 -8.24
CA GLN A 430 -29.71 -28.89 -7.38
C GLN A 430 -29.14 -28.22 -6.14
N GLY A 431 -27.82 -28.06 -6.08
CA GLY A 431 -27.09 -27.66 -4.89
C GLY A 431 -26.81 -28.86 -3.97
N LEU A 432 -25.66 -28.79 -3.30
CA LEU A 432 -25.14 -29.83 -2.44
C LEU A 432 -26.16 -30.25 -1.38
N SER A 433 -26.61 -31.49 -1.43
CA SER A 433 -27.49 -32.10 -0.43
C SER A 433 -26.74 -32.56 0.82
N SER A 434 -27.49 -32.80 1.91
CA SER A 434 -26.91 -33.39 3.13
C SER A 434 -26.24 -34.75 2.90
N TYR A 435 -26.78 -35.56 1.99
CA TYR A 435 -26.21 -36.86 1.62
C TYR A 435 -24.89 -36.72 0.86
N GLU A 436 -24.86 -35.89 -0.19
CA GLU A 436 -23.65 -35.66 -0.99
C GLU A 436 -22.51 -35.08 -0.15
N LEU A 437 -22.81 -34.11 0.73
CA LEU A 437 -21.81 -33.57 1.66
C LEU A 437 -21.25 -34.65 2.58
N SER A 438 -22.12 -35.49 3.16
CA SER A 438 -21.70 -36.59 4.06
C SER A 438 -20.86 -37.63 3.34
N TYR A 439 -21.20 -37.92 2.07
CA TYR A 439 -20.46 -38.86 1.23
C TYR A 439 -19.04 -38.37 0.97
N ILE A 440 -18.89 -37.11 0.57
CA ILE A 440 -17.58 -36.52 0.28
C ILE A 440 -16.72 -36.47 1.54
N LEU A 441 -17.31 -36.09 2.68
CA LEU A 441 -16.58 -36.08 3.93
C LEU A 441 -16.10 -37.48 4.34
N LYS A 442 -16.92 -38.52 4.12
CA LYS A 442 -16.52 -39.91 4.33
C LYS A 442 -15.36 -40.31 3.41
N GLN A 443 -15.34 -39.85 2.16
CA GLN A 443 -14.23 -40.11 1.24
C GLN A 443 -12.94 -39.41 1.68
N LEU A 444 -13.04 -38.14 2.11
CA LEU A 444 -11.91 -37.38 2.64
C LEU A 444 -11.31 -38.08 3.87
N ASN A 445 -12.13 -38.55 4.80
CA ASN A 445 -11.67 -39.26 6.00
C ASN A 445 -11.18 -40.69 5.72
N LYS A 446 -11.68 -41.37 4.69
CA LYS A 446 -11.17 -42.69 4.28
C LYS A 446 -9.76 -42.61 3.70
N LYS A 447 -9.46 -41.56 2.93
CA LYS A 447 -8.18 -41.38 2.22
C LYS A 447 -7.18 -40.52 3.01
N GLY A 448 -7.64 -39.73 3.97
CA GLY A 448 -6.81 -38.91 4.85
C GLY A 448 -6.24 -39.70 6.02
N VAL A 449 -5.16 -40.46 5.81
CA VAL A 449 -4.41 -41.06 6.91
C VAL A 449 -3.77 -39.93 7.75
N GLY A 450 -4.39 -39.59 8.89
CA GLY A 450 -3.85 -38.64 9.89
C GLY A 450 -4.54 -37.27 10.01
N SER A 451 -5.60 -36.98 9.24
CA SER A 451 -6.39 -35.74 9.37
C SER A 451 -7.88 -36.06 9.47
N GLN A 452 -8.52 -35.73 10.59
CA GLN A 452 -9.95 -35.94 10.78
C GLN A 452 -10.70 -34.74 10.20
N VAL A 453 -11.16 -34.86 8.96
CA VAL A 453 -11.81 -33.77 8.24
C VAL A 453 -13.26 -33.66 8.69
N ALA A 454 -13.69 -32.44 9.02
CA ALA A 454 -15.08 -32.10 9.29
C ALA A 454 -15.46 -30.83 8.53
N TYR A 455 -16.70 -30.39 8.71
CA TYR A 455 -17.10 -29.07 8.25
C TYR A 455 -17.43 -28.15 9.44
N LEU A 456 -17.11 -26.87 9.25
CA LEU A 456 -17.41 -25.75 10.15
C LEU A 456 -18.38 -24.82 9.45
N GLY A 457 -19.51 -24.51 10.10
CA GLY A 457 -20.45 -23.49 9.64
C GLY A 457 -20.12 -22.14 10.26
N LYS A 458 -20.02 -21.10 9.43
CA LYS A 458 -19.93 -19.70 9.86
C LYS A 458 -21.01 -18.86 9.17
N MET A 459 -21.64 -17.95 9.90
CA MET A 459 -22.61 -17.02 9.34
C MET A 459 -21.91 -15.72 8.94
N ASP A 460 -22.10 -15.32 7.68
CA ASP A 460 -21.58 -14.05 7.14
C ASP A 460 -22.63 -13.40 6.21
N VAL A 461 -22.35 -12.19 5.75
CA VAL A 461 -23.17 -11.53 4.74
C VAL A 461 -22.99 -12.22 3.37
N VAL A 462 -24.08 -12.40 2.63
CA VAL A 462 -24.03 -13.06 1.31
C VAL A 462 -23.31 -12.19 0.30
N LYS A 463 -23.66 -10.90 0.28
CA LYS A 463 -23.08 -9.90 -0.60
C LYS A 463 -21.96 -9.16 0.14
N TYR A 464 -20.72 -9.40 -0.27
CA TYR A 464 -19.51 -8.84 0.34
C TYR A 464 -19.52 -7.31 0.46
N SER A 465 -20.18 -6.60 -0.47
CA SER A 465 -20.27 -5.15 -0.43
C SER A 465 -21.05 -4.64 0.79
N GLU A 466 -22.04 -5.41 1.24
CA GLU A 466 -22.90 -5.03 2.36
C GLU A 466 -22.17 -5.12 3.71
N ALA A 467 -21.11 -5.92 3.82
CA ALA A 467 -20.23 -5.94 5.00
C ALA A 467 -19.58 -4.58 5.27
N HIS A 468 -19.47 -3.72 4.24
CA HIS A 468 -18.88 -2.41 4.35
C HIS A 468 -19.87 -1.35 4.84
N GLN A 469 -21.16 -1.68 4.99
CA GLN A 469 -22.20 -0.77 5.48
C GLN A 469 -22.51 -0.99 6.97
N LEU A 470 -21.48 -1.05 7.81
CA LEU A 470 -21.63 -1.25 9.25
C LEU A 470 -22.46 -0.11 9.87
N SER A 471 -23.52 -0.48 10.58
CA SER A 471 -24.46 0.44 11.21
C SER A 471 -24.03 0.85 12.61
N LEU A 472 -24.71 1.86 13.17
CA LEU A 472 -24.56 2.25 14.57
C LEU A 472 -24.97 1.09 15.49
N LYS A 473 -24.33 0.99 16.67
CA LYS A 473 -24.63 -0.03 17.69
C LYS A 473 -26.13 -0.20 17.98
N LYS A 474 -26.89 0.90 18.03
CA LYS A 474 -28.34 0.88 18.31
C LYS A 474 -29.19 0.21 17.22
N ASN A 475 -28.64 0.03 16.02
CA ASN A 475 -29.31 -0.59 14.88
C ASN A 475 -28.83 -2.03 14.65
N ALA A 476 -27.87 -2.53 15.45
CA ALA A 476 -27.40 -3.90 15.31
C ALA A 476 -28.49 -4.90 15.73
N ILE A 477 -28.52 -6.06 15.08
CA ILE A 477 -29.47 -7.14 15.40
C ILE A 477 -29.15 -7.68 16.80
N ARG A 478 -30.16 -7.70 17.69
CA ARG A 478 -30.04 -8.22 19.07
C ARG A 478 -31.16 -9.17 19.45
N GLU A 479 -32.17 -9.29 18.61
CA GLU A 479 -33.35 -10.10 18.83
C GLU A 479 -33.03 -11.56 18.50
N CYS A 480 -32.88 -12.40 19.53
CA CYS A 480 -32.48 -13.80 19.41
C CYS A 480 -33.33 -14.59 18.41
N GLU A 481 -34.64 -14.34 18.37
CA GLU A 481 -35.59 -15.00 17.47
C GLU A 481 -35.23 -14.84 15.99
N THR A 482 -34.63 -13.71 15.61
CA THR A 482 -34.23 -13.43 14.22
C THR A 482 -33.29 -14.52 13.68
N CYS A 483 -32.44 -15.08 14.55
CA CYS A 483 -31.53 -16.16 14.20
C CYS A 483 -32.08 -17.52 14.61
N HIS A 484 -32.57 -17.65 15.84
CA HIS A 484 -32.95 -18.94 16.44
C HIS A 484 -34.35 -19.45 16.08
N SER A 485 -35.14 -18.69 15.31
CA SER A 485 -36.40 -19.19 14.75
C SER A 485 -36.16 -20.23 13.65
N SER A 486 -37.00 -21.27 13.62
CA SER A 486 -37.03 -22.27 12.54
C SER A 486 -37.32 -21.65 11.16
N ASP A 487 -37.99 -20.51 11.12
CA ASP A 487 -38.33 -19.79 9.88
C ASP A 487 -37.33 -18.68 9.53
N SER A 488 -36.20 -18.62 10.25
CA SER A 488 -35.18 -17.59 10.02
C SER A 488 -34.74 -17.57 8.56
N LYS A 489 -34.87 -16.39 7.93
CA LYS A 489 -34.40 -16.16 6.55
C LYS A 489 -32.89 -16.34 6.43
N PHE A 490 -32.14 -16.23 7.53
CA PHE A 490 -30.67 -16.32 7.54
C PHE A 490 -30.14 -17.74 7.34
N LEU A 491 -30.99 -18.76 7.52
CA LEU A 491 -30.65 -20.17 7.33
C LEU A 491 -30.99 -20.70 5.93
N LYS A 492 -31.64 -19.88 5.10
CA LYS A 492 -32.12 -20.29 3.77
C LYS A 492 -31.03 -20.31 2.70
N LYS A 493 -29.93 -19.59 2.92
CA LYS A 493 -28.79 -19.54 2.01
C LYS A 493 -27.61 -20.25 2.64
N VAL A 494 -27.27 -21.42 2.11
CA VAL A 494 -26.12 -22.20 2.54
C VAL A 494 -25.15 -22.32 1.37
N THR A 495 -23.86 -22.20 1.64
CA THR A 495 -22.81 -22.27 0.62
C THR A 495 -21.62 -23.01 1.18
N LEU A 496 -21.16 -24.05 0.49
CA LEU A 496 -19.86 -24.64 0.76
C LEU A 496 -18.79 -23.74 0.13
N ALA A 497 -17.92 -23.21 0.97
CA ALA A 497 -16.80 -22.35 0.63
C ALA A 497 -15.51 -23.15 0.70
N VAL A 498 -14.85 -23.33 -0.45
CA VAL A 498 -13.58 -24.04 -0.55
C VAL A 498 -12.48 -23.02 -0.82
N LEU A 499 -11.62 -22.81 0.19
CA LEU A 499 -10.49 -21.89 0.13
C LEU A 499 -9.36 -22.48 -0.70
N ARG A 500 -8.66 -21.66 -1.46
CA ARG A 500 -7.47 -21.99 -2.25
C ARG A 500 -6.22 -21.54 -1.51
N THR A 501 -5.07 -22.12 -1.86
CA THR A 501 -3.78 -21.69 -1.30
C THR A 501 -3.42 -20.23 -1.59
N ASP A 502 -3.92 -19.66 -2.70
CA ASP A 502 -3.76 -18.23 -3.04
C ASP A 502 -4.72 -17.29 -2.28
N GLY A 503 -5.59 -17.86 -1.42
CA GLY A 503 -6.59 -17.17 -0.63
C GLY A 503 -7.93 -16.96 -1.33
N SER A 504 -8.04 -17.30 -2.62
CA SER A 504 -9.32 -17.30 -3.32
C SER A 504 -10.25 -18.41 -2.88
N MET A 505 -11.53 -18.29 -3.23
CA MET A 505 -12.57 -19.17 -2.70
C MET A 505 -13.57 -19.54 -3.78
N ASP A 506 -13.72 -20.84 -4.00
CA ASP A 506 -14.80 -21.40 -4.79
C ASP A 506 -16.05 -21.55 -3.91
N ARG A 507 -17.22 -21.25 -4.48
CA ARG A 507 -18.50 -21.25 -3.80
C ARG A 507 -19.43 -22.24 -4.46
N TYR A 508 -19.90 -23.21 -3.70
CA TYR A 508 -20.85 -24.22 -4.14
C TYR A 508 -22.16 -24.03 -3.37
N PRO A 509 -23.29 -23.73 -4.04
CA PRO A 509 -24.59 -23.67 -3.39
C PRO A 509 -24.89 -24.98 -2.67
N ALA A 510 -25.39 -24.88 -1.44
CA ALA A 510 -25.80 -26.02 -0.65
C ALA A 510 -27.26 -25.84 -0.23
N ARG A 511 -27.97 -26.95 -0.09
CA ARG A 511 -29.37 -26.92 0.31
C ARG A 511 -29.49 -26.69 1.83
N PRO A 512 -30.55 -26.01 2.31
CA PRO A 512 -30.74 -25.77 3.74
C PRO A 512 -30.82 -27.04 4.60
N ASP A 513 -31.24 -28.18 4.03
CA ASP A 513 -31.33 -29.45 4.76
C ASP A 513 -29.98 -29.96 5.28
N VAL A 514 -28.88 -29.48 4.72
CA VAL A 514 -27.51 -29.72 5.21
C VAL A 514 -27.32 -29.26 6.65
N LEU A 515 -28.08 -28.26 7.12
CA LEU A 515 -27.99 -27.76 8.49
C LEU A 515 -28.80 -28.59 9.49
N THR A 516 -29.80 -29.35 9.03
CA THR A 516 -30.79 -30.05 9.87
C THR A 516 -30.71 -31.57 9.78
N SER A 517 -29.87 -32.11 8.88
CA SER A 517 -29.74 -33.55 8.64
C SER A 517 -28.74 -34.19 9.60
N ILE A 518 -29.10 -35.35 10.17
CA ILE A 518 -28.24 -36.09 11.11
C ILE A 518 -26.91 -36.52 10.51
N PHE A 519 -26.88 -36.83 9.22
CA PHE A 519 -25.66 -37.25 8.52
C PHE A 519 -24.65 -36.10 8.43
N SER A 520 -25.18 -34.89 8.27
CA SER A 520 -24.39 -33.67 8.30
C SER A 520 -24.03 -33.35 9.76
N THR A 521 -24.99 -33.26 10.68
CA THR A 521 -24.75 -32.82 12.07
C THR A 521 -23.77 -33.70 12.85
N LEU A 522 -23.83 -35.04 12.73
CA LEU A 522 -22.86 -35.96 13.35
C LEU A 522 -21.43 -35.77 12.83
N SER A 523 -21.31 -35.21 11.63
CA SER A 523 -20.06 -34.93 10.94
C SER A 523 -19.66 -33.45 11.04
N SER A 524 -20.51 -32.61 11.65
CA SER A 524 -20.28 -31.19 11.88
C SER A 524 -19.42 -31.03 13.12
N GLY A 525 -18.36 -30.23 13.03
CA GLY A 525 -17.52 -29.98 14.20
C GLY A 525 -18.16 -29.03 15.21
N GLN A 526 -19.04 -28.12 14.77
CA GLN A 526 -19.26 -26.86 15.52
C GLN A 526 -20.53 -26.03 15.16
N PHE A 527 -21.46 -26.46 14.28
CA PHE A 527 -22.62 -25.62 13.91
C PHE A 527 -23.96 -26.29 14.20
N TYR A 528 -24.44 -26.13 15.44
CA TYR A 528 -25.81 -26.44 15.84
C TYR A 528 -26.42 -25.20 16.49
N MET A 529 -27.54 -24.72 15.93
CA MET A 529 -28.24 -23.56 16.44
C MET A 529 -29.60 -23.98 17.01
N VAL A 530 -29.76 -23.81 18.32
CA VAL A 530 -30.99 -24.16 19.04
C VAL A 530 -32.20 -23.48 18.39
N GLY A 531 -33.27 -24.25 18.13
CA GLY A 531 -34.48 -23.79 17.44
C GLY A 531 -34.33 -23.78 15.92
N GLY A 532 -33.37 -23.01 15.39
CA GLY A 532 -33.22 -22.79 13.94
C GLY A 532 -32.74 -24.00 13.14
N THR A 533 -31.89 -24.85 13.72
CA THR A 533 -31.46 -26.13 13.11
C THR A 533 -31.99 -27.32 13.91
N ARG A 534 -33.22 -27.21 14.43
CA ARG A 534 -33.86 -28.27 15.23
C ARG A 534 -34.01 -29.55 14.40
N MET A 535 -33.67 -30.68 15.01
CA MET A 535 -33.72 -32.00 14.38
C MET A 535 -34.86 -32.82 14.97
N THR A 536 -35.89 -33.09 14.16
CA THR A 536 -37.08 -33.86 14.59
C THR A 536 -36.74 -35.27 15.07
N LEU A 537 -35.67 -35.89 14.56
CA LEU A 537 -35.21 -37.20 14.99
C LEU A 537 -34.68 -37.19 16.43
N LEU A 538 -33.95 -36.16 16.84
CA LEU A 538 -33.47 -36.03 18.21
C LEU A 538 -34.62 -35.74 19.18
N ASP A 539 -35.64 -34.99 18.72
CA ASP A 539 -36.88 -34.81 19.49
C ASP A 539 -37.56 -36.17 19.75
N TRP A 540 -37.73 -37.01 18.72
CA TRP A 540 -38.29 -38.35 18.86
C TRP A 540 -37.43 -39.27 19.73
N ALA A 541 -36.11 -39.25 19.57
CA ALA A 541 -35.20 -40.02 20.41
C ALA A 541 -35.30 -39.60 21.88
N GLY A 542 -35.38 -38.29 22.16
CA GLY A 542 -35.61 -37.76 23.50
C GLY A 542 -36.94 -38.22 24.09
N ILE A 543 -38.02 -38.16 23.30
CA ILE A 543 -39.34 -38.67 23.69
C ILE A 543 -39.27 -40.17 24.01
N ILE A 544 -38.61 -40.98 23.17
CA ILE A 544 -38.44 -42.41 23.40
C ILE A 544 -37.66 -42.69 24.68
N VAL A 545 -36.58 -41.94 24.95
CA VAL A 545 -35.79 -42.09 26.19
C VAL A 545 -36.62 -41.74 27.42
N VAL A 546 -37.37 -40.63 27.38
CA VAL A 546 -38.24 -40.22 28.50
C VAL A 546 -39.37 -41.23 28.71
N CYS A 547 -40.06 -41.61 27.64
CA CYS A 547 -41.14 -42.60 27.71
C CYS A 547 -40.61 -43.96 28.17
N GLY A 548 -39.47 -44.43 27.65
CA GLY A 548 -38.84 -45.68 28.05
C GLY A 548 -38.37 -45.66 29.51
N GLY A 549 -37.80 -44.54 29.95
CA GLY A 549 -37.39 -44.32 31.33
C GLY A 549 -38.57 -44.31 32.31
N LEU A 550 -39.75 -43.85 31.89
CA LEU A 550 -40.99 -43.92 32.68
C LEU A 550 -41.66 -45.30 32.60
N LEU A 551 -41.59 -45.97 31.44
CA LEU A 551 -42.21 -47.27 31.21
C LEU A 551 -41.51 -48.38 31.99
N PHE A 552 -40.18 -48.31 32.14
CA PHE A 552 -39.39 -49.34 32.83
C PHE A 552 -39.79 -49.51 34.32
N PRO A 553 -39.87 -48.46 35.15
CA PRO A 553 -40.39 -48.56 36.52
C PRO A 553 -41.81 -49.11 36.58
N VAL A 554 -42.70 -48.65 35.70
CA VAL A 554 -44.11 -49.10 35.67
C VAL A 554 -44.19 -50.58 35.34
N LEU A 555 -43.49 -51.05 34.32
CA LEU A 555 -43.43 -52.47 33.96
C LEU A 555 -42.78 -53.29 35.06
N HIS A 556 -41.70 -52.80 35.67
CA HIS A 556 -41.01 -53.50 36.76
C HIS A 556 -41.91 -53.68 37.99
N ILE A 557 -42.62 -52.62 38.39
CA ILE A 557 -43.57 -52.64 39.51
C ILE A 557 -44.75 -53.56 39.18
N THR A 558 -45.31 -53.44 37.97
CA THR A 558 -46.44 -54.27 37.51
C THR A 558 -46.06 -55.76 37.48
N ALA A 559 -44.88 -56.09 36.94
CA ALA A 559 -44.35 -57.45 36.94
C ALA A 559 -44.12 -57.97 38.37
N ARG A 560 -43.62 -57.13 39.30
CA ARG A 560 -43.50 -57.50 40.72
C ARG A 560 -44.85 -57.80 41.36
N VAL A 561 -45.89 -57.02 41.06
CA VAL A 561 -47.24 -57.23 41.58
C VAL A 561 -47.84 -58.52 41.01
N LEU A 562 -47.75 -58.74 39.71
CA LEU A 562 -48.30 -59.92 39.03
C LEU A 562 -47.57 -61.22 39.41
N THR A 563 -46.26 -61.16 39.70
CA THR A 563 -45.45 -62.32 40.12
C THR A 563 -45.44 -62.54 41.64
N ALA A 564 -46.06 -61.66 42.42
CA ALA A 564 -46.15 -61.79 43.88
C ALA A 564 -46.80 -63.11 44.37
N PRO A 565 -47.86 -63.65 43.73
CA PRO A 565 -48.44 -64.94 44.11
C PRO A 565 -47.48 -66.11 43.89
N LEU A 566 -46.75 -66.12 42.77
CA LEU A 566 -45.77 -67.16 42.42
C LEU A 566 -44.57 -67.15 43.37
N ARG A 567 -44.10 -65.96 43.78
CA ARG A 567 -43.02 -65.83 44.77
C ARG A 567 -43.43 -66.22 46.19
N ARG A 568 -44.73 -66.18 46.52
CA ARG A 568 -45.25 -66.68 47.79
C ARG A 568 -45.41 -68.20 47.80
N ALA A 569 -45.76 -68.81 46.66
CA ALA A 569 -45.87 -70.27 46.53
C ALA A 569 -44.51 -70.99 46.62
N GLY A 570 -43.41 -70.38 46.16
CA GLY A 570 -42.07 -70.98 46.24
C GLY A 570 -41.35 -70.88 47.59
N ARG A 571 -42.03 -70.41 48.66
CA ARG A 571 -41.44 -70.21 49.99
C ARG A 571 -42.01 -71.11 51.08
N SER A 572 -42.91 -72.04 50.75
CA SER A 572 -43.60 -72.92 51.71
C SER A 572 -43.06 -74.35 51.80
N GLU A 573 -41.89 -74.64 51.22
CA GLU A 573 -41.24 -75.95 51.39
C GLU A 573 -39.78 -75.77 51.83
N ASP A 574 -39.53 -75.80 53.14
CA ASP A 574 -38.24 -76.23 53.69
C ASP A 574 -38.51 -77.07 54.96
N PRO A 575 -38.31 -78.40 54.93
CA PRO A 575 -38.60 -79.29 56.04
C PRO A 575 -37.45 -79.32 57.06
N ALA A 576 -37.85 -79.36 58.34
CA ALA A 576 -37.11 -79.74 59.53
C ALA A 576 -35.69 -80.34 59.34
N LYS A 577 -34.67 -79.62 59.84
CA LYS A 577 -33.41 -80.24 60.28
C LYS A 577 -33.59 -80.80 61.69
N GLY A 578 -33.60 -82.13 61.78
CA GLY A 578 -33.41 -82.89 63.02
C GLY A 578 -31.92 -83.16 63.29
N ASP A 579 -31.56 -82.87 64.53
CA ASP A 579 -30.58 -83.48 65.46
C ASP A 579 -29.57 -84.54 64.97
N LYS A 580 -28.31 -84.41 65.41
CA LYS A 580 -27.43 -85.50 65.91
C LYS A 580 -26.08 -84.99 66.46
N SER A 581 -25.83 -85.43 67.70
CA SER A 581 -24.60 -85.56 68.52
C SER A 581 -23.86 -84.30 68.96
#